data_AF-A0A951VZ27-F1
#
_entry.id   AF-A0A951VZ27-F1
#
_cell.length_a   1.000
_cell.length_b   1.000
_cell.length_c   1.000
_cell.angle_alpha   90.00
_cell.angle_beta   90.00
_cell.angle_gamma   90.00
#
_symmetry.space_group_name_H-M   'P 1'
#
loop_
_entity.id
_entity.type
_entity.pdbx_description
1 polymer ?
#
loop_
_entity_poly.entity_id
_entity_poly.type
_entity_poly.pdbx_seq_one_letter_code
_entity_poly.pdbx_strand_id
1 'polypeptide(L)' 'MKTDVHPDYPKATITCVCGAKYETRSTKGDLTVEICA' A
#
# COMPACT_ATOMS: atom_id res chain seq x y z
N MET A 1 -15.63 8.29 5.06
CA MET A 1 -15.69 8.60 3.61
C MET A 1 -16.69 9.72 3.37
N LYS A 2 -16.24 10.97 3.51
CA LYS A 2 -16.94 12.11 2.89
C LYS A 2 -16.42 12.17 1.46
N THR A 3 -17.32 12.26 0.48
CA THR A 3 -17.03 12.09 -0.95
C THR A 3 -16.09 13.13 -1.55
N ASP A 4 -15.92 14.29 -0.92
CA ASP A 4 -15.19 15.44 -1.51
C ASP A 4 -13.77 15.68 -0.98
N VAL A 5 -13.36 15.04 0.12
CA VAL A 5 -12.06 15.31 0.78
C VAL A 5 -11.26 14.06 1.10
N HIS A 6 -11.71 12.88 0.65
CA HIS A 6 -10.98 11.64 0.87
C HIS A 6 -10.19 11.25 -0.38
N PRO A 7 -8.85 11.11 -0.28
CA PRO A 7 -8.05 10.62 -1.40
C PRO A 7 -8.43 9.19 -1.75
N ASP A 8 -8.27 8.83 -3.02
CA ASP A 8 -8.45 7.45 -3.49
C ASP A 8 -7.67 6.48 -2.60
N TYR A 9 -8.36 5.42 -2.16
CA TYR A 9 -7.83 4.40 -1.26
C TYR A 9 -7.73 3.05 -1.98
N PRO A 10 -6.85 2.92 -3.00
CA PRO A 10 -6.73 1.69 -3.76
C PRO A 10 -6.08 0.58 -2.93
N LYS A 11 -6.27 -0.66 -3.40
CA LYS A 11 -5.46 -1.79 -2.95
C LYS A 11 -4.02 -1.55 -3.39
N ALA A 12 -3.08 -1.82 -2.50
CA ALA A 12 -1.66 -1.60 -2.64
C ALA A 12 -0.92 -2.88 -2.30
N THR A 13 -0.09 -3.38 -3.19
CA THR A 13 0.77 -4.53 -2.92
C THR A 13 2.11 -4.03 -2.42
N ILE A 14 2.47 -4.42 -1.20
CA ILE A 14 3.79 -4.17 -0.63
C ILE A 14 4.67 -5.36 -0.94
N THR A 15 5.77 -5.15 -1.66
CA THR A 15 6.75 -6.20 -1.96
C THR A 15 8.02 -5.93 -1.17
N CYS A 16 8.38 -6.86 -0.28
CA CYS A 16 9.63 -6.85 0.48
C CYS A 16 10.76 -7.57 -0.28
N VAL A 17 11.99 -7.09 -0.14
CA VAL A 17 13.22 -7.76 -0.65
C VAL A 17 13.39 -9.17 -0.06
N CYS A 18 12.87 -9.40 1.14
CA CYS A 18 12.83 -10.70 1.81
C CYS A 18 11.82 -11.71 1.20
N GLY A 19 11.05 -11.30 0.19
CA GLY A 19 10.04 -12.14 -0.49
C GLY A 19 8.64 -12.06 0.11
N ALA A 20 8.45 -11.34 1.22
CA ALA A 20 7.12 -11.11 1.79
C ALA A 20 6.30 -10.16 0.91
N LYS A 21 5.06 -10.56 0.60
CA LYS A 21 4.08 -9.76 -0.15
C LYS A 21 2.90 -9.46 0.76
N TYR A 22 2.64 -8.20 1.02
CA TYR A 22 1.50 -7.77 1.84
C TYR A 22 0.50 -7.02 0.98
N GLU A 23 -0.75 -7.48 0.99
CA GLU A 23 -1.85 -6.74 0.38
C GLU A 23 -2.41 -5.76 1.41
N THR A 24 -2.16 -4.47 1.19
CA THR A 24 -2.65 -3.40 2.04
C THR A 24 -3.53 -2.45 1.24
N ARG A 25 -4.11 -1.45 1.89
CA ARG A 25 -4.80 -0.36 1.19
C ARG A 25 -4.07 0.92 1.52
N SER A 26 -3.56 1.58 0.49
CA SER A 26 -2.75 2.79 0.63
C SER A 26 -3.15 3.78 -0.45
N THR A 27 -3.21 5.06 -0.09
CA THR A 27 -3.44 6.15 -1.04
C THR A 27 -2.33 6.30 -2.07
N LYS A 28 -1.14 5.74 -1.79
CA LYS A 28 0.02 5.79 -2.69
C LYS A 28 0.11 4.62 -3.67
N GLY A 29 -0.76 3.59 -3.56
CA GLY A 29 -0.66 2.38 -4.38
C GLY A 29 0.48 1.46 -3.95
N ASP A 30 1.06 0.72 -4.89
CA ASP A 30 2.09 -0.30 -4.64
C ASP A 30 3.36 0.27 -4.00
N LEU A 31 3.89 -0.43 -2.99
CA LEU A 31 5.14 -0.04 -2.33
C LEU A 31 6.18 -1.15 -2.41
N THR A 32 7.40 -0.79 -2.78
CA THR A 32 8.56 -1.68 -2.66
C THR A 32 9.31 -1.29 -1.40
N VAL A 33 9.48 -2.23 -0.46
CA VAL A 33 10.09 -1.96 0.84
C VAL A 33 11.35 -2.80 1.00
N GLU A 34 12.43 -2.16 1.47
CA GLU A 34 13.74 -2.80 1.57
C GLU A 34 13.85 -3.76 2.76
N ILE A 35 13.15 -3.48 3.87
CA ILE A 35 13.10 -4.31 5.07
C ILE A 35 11.66 -4.32 5.60
N CYS A 36 11.03 -5.48 5.68
CA CYS A 36 9.79 -5.60 6.45
C CYS A 36 10.15 -5.86 7.92
N ALA A 37 9.83 -4.88 8.78
CA ALA A 37 9.96 -4.90 10.25
C ALA A 37 11.30 -5.42 10.81
#